data_AF-A0A6P7G1B4-F1
#
_entry.id   AF-A0A6P7G1B4-F1
#
_cell.length_a   1.000
_cell.length_b   1.000
_cell.length_c   1.000
_cell.angle_alpha   90.00
_cell.angle_beta   90.00
_cell.angle_gamma   90.00
#
_symmetry.space_group_name_H-M   'P 1'
#
loop_
_entity.id
_entity.type
_entity.pdbx_description
1 polymer ?
#
loop_
_entity_poly.entity_id
_entity_poly.type
_entity_poly.pdbx_seq_one_letter_code
_entity_poly.pdbx_strand_id
1 'polypeptide(L)'
;MMVGTRARVTSVLLFSGIACAGILDNFNWARSDRIEVNLPWLPFENETRCYDELGCLNITRTWYHLINRPFNVFPLPRSVINTRFILYTRLNPSDGQLIRANNQSIERSNLDIKKKTKFIIHGFIDTPLSNWVKDMRDELLKALDVNVIVVDWAGGSLPLYTQATANTRLVGMEIAYLINYVVVSKKGDIK
;
A
#
# COMPACT_ATOMS: atom_id res chain seq x y z
N MET A 1 32.40 36.14 78.19
CA MET A 1 31.20 35.34 77.91
C MET A 1 30.59 35.92 76.64
N MET A 2 30.42 35.26 75.50
CA MET A 2 30.40 33.86 75.10
C MET A 2 31.21 33.69 73.80
N VAL A 3 31.82 32.51 73.65
CA VAL A 3 32.51 32.05 72.44
C VAL A 3 31.46 31.71 71.39
N GLY A 4 31.47 32.40 70.25
CA GLY A 4 30.61 32.11 69.10
C GLY A 4 31.40 31.48 67.96
N THR A 5 31.32 30.16 67.86
CA THR A 5 32.04 29.30 66.92
C THR A 5 31.54 29.51 65.48
N ARG A 6 32.45 29.76 64.53
CA ARG A 6 32.17 29.76 63.09
C ARG A 6 31.76 28.35 62.63
N ALA A 7 30.52 28.17 62.19
CA ALA A 7 30.11 26.99 61.43
C ALA A 7 30.25 27.28 59.92
N ARG A 8 31.12 26.52 59.24
CA ARG A 8 31.17 26.47 57.77
C ARG A 8 29.94 25.70 57.28
N VAL A 9 29.10 26.34 56.48
CA VAL A 9 28.06 25.64 55.72
C VAL A 9 28.72 25.06 54.47
N THR A 10 29.00 23.75 54.49
CA THR A 10 29.35 23.00 53.28
C THR A 10 28.09 22.76 52.46
N SER A 11 28.01 23.36 51.28
CA SER A 11 26.96 23.09 50.30
C SER A 11 27.15 21.67 49.76
N VAL A 12 26.26 20.74 50.13
CA VAL A 12 26.19 19.40 49.55
C VAL A 12 25.32 19.51 48.30
N LEU A 13 25.95 19.52 47.13
CA LEU A 13 25.25 19.35 45.85
C LEU A 13 24.80 17.88 45.77
N LEU A 14 23.54 17.63 46.11
CA LEU A 14 22.87 16.38 45.75
C LEU A 14 22.62 16.39 44.25
N PHE A 15 23.46 15.68 43.48
CA PHE A 15 23.07 15.23 42.16
C PHE A 15 21.91 14.24 42.34
N SER A 16 20.70 14.68 42.00
CA SER A 16 19.59 13.75 41.77
C SER A 16 19.93 12.95 40.50
N GLY A 17 20.65 11.85 40.69
CA GLY A 17 20.65 10.77 39.73
C GLY A 17 19.20 10.34 39.54
N ILE A 18 18.65 10.56 38.35
CA ILE A 18 17.37 9.96 37.97
C ILE A 18 17.63 8.46 37.97
N ALA A 19 17.16 7.80 39.02
CA ALA A 19 16.99 6.36 39.04
C ALA A 19 16.05 6.03 37.87
N CYS A 20 16.57 5.33 36.87
CA CYS A 20 15.76 4.77 35.80
C CYS A 20 14.90 3.68 36.43
N ALA A 21 13.66 4.01 36.76
CA ALA A 21 12.74 3.14 37.47
C ALA A 21 11.47 2.93 36.64
N GLY A 22 11.23 1.67 36.26
CA GLY A 22 9.88 1.13 36.11
C GLY A 22 9.32 0.97 34.69
N ILE A 23 8.63 -0.15 34.48
CA ILE A 23 7.95 -0.58 33.24
C ILE A 23 6.62 0.17 33.00
N LEU A 24 6.37 1.31 33.65
CA LEU A 24 5.08 2.00 33.61
C LEU A 24 5.22 3.48 33.23
N ASP A 25 5.82 3.76 32.07
CA ASP A 25 5.72 5.07 31.43
C ASP A 25 4.43 5.16 30.61
N ASN A 26 3.55 6.06 31.00
CA ASN A 26 2.20 6.24 30.47
C ASN A 26 2.13 6.93 29.08
N PHE A 27 3.26 6.98 28.34
CA PHE A 27 3.40 7.75 27.10
C PHE A 27 4.24 7.06 26.01
N ASN A 28 4.19 5.72 25.91
CA ASN A 28 4.87 4.96 24.84
C ASN A 28 3.98 3.94 24.10
N TRP A 29 2.65 4.07 24.17
CA TRP A 29 1.71 3.15 23.50
C TRP A 29 1.73 3.23 21.95
N ALA A 30 2.45 4.19 21.37
CA ALA A 30 2.59 4.37 19.93
C ALA A 30 3.95 3.88 19.36
N ARG A 31 4.72 3.05 20.09
CA ARG A 31 5.99 2.50 19.60
C ARG A 31 6.12 0.99 19.78
N SER A 32 5.04 0.26 19.48
CA SER A 32 5.02 -1.21 19.44
C SER A 32 5.33 -1.78 18.04
N ASP A 33 6.16 -1.11 17.24
CA ASP A 33 6.61 -1.63 15.94
C ASP A 33 7.80 -2.61 16.07
N ARG A 34 8.23 -2.93 17.30
CA ARG A 34 9.44 -3.72 17.58
C ARG A 34 9.25 -4.86 18.57
N ILE A 35 8.14 -5.59 18.48
CA ILE A 35 8.14 -6.99 18.96
C ILE A 35 8.69 -7.84 17.82
N GLU A 36 10.02 -7.83 17.66
CA GLU A 36 10.72 -8.76 16.79
C GLU A 36 10.71 -10.15 17.44
N VAL A 37 9.65 -10.93 17.18
CA VAL A 37 9.61 -12.34 17.56
C VAL A 37 10.55 -13.10 16.62
N ASN A 38 11.81 -13.25 17.03
CA ASN A 38 12.78 -14.12 16.38
C ASN A 38 12.47 -15.59 16.75
N LEU A 39 11.38 -16.13 16.19
CA LEU A 39 10.96 -17.51 16.41
C LEU A 39 11.70 -18.42 15.42
N PRO A 40 12.70 -19.21 15.86
CA PRO A 40 13.59 -19.99 14.99
C PRO A 40 12.89 -21.09 14.17
N TRP A 41 11.64 -21.38 14.48
CA TRP A 41 10.81 -22.45 13.90
C TRP A 41 9.71 -21.94 12.96
N LEU A 42 9.64 -20.62 12.69
CA LEU A 42 8.73 -20.08 11.69
C LEU A 42 9.38 -20.17 10.28
N PRO A 43 8.79 -20.89 9.31
CA PRO A 43 9.42 -21.22 8.02
C PRO A 43 9.40 -20.04 7.01
N PHE A 44 9.34 -18.80 7.46
CA PHE A 44 8.94 -17.65 6.62
C PHE A 44 10.08 -16.75 6.16
N GLU A 45 11.34 -17.20 6.24
CA GLU A 45 12.46 -16.42 5.73
C GLU A 45 12.95 -16.95 4.37
N ASN A 46 13.06 -16.02 3.42
CA ASN A 46 13.72 -16.17 2.11
C ASN A 46 12.93 -16.87 1.01
N GLU A 47 11.61 -17.08 1.14
CA GLU A 47 10.82 -17.42 -0.04
C GLU A 47 10.60 -16.19 -0.92
N THR A 48 10.90 -16.35 -2.21
CA THR A 48 10.72 -15.35 -3.26
C THR A 48 9.82 -15.94 -4.35
N ARG A 49 8.83 -15.16 -4.81
CA ARG A 49 8.03 -15.51 -6.00
C ARG A 49 8.06 -14.38 -7.01
N CYS A 50 8.37 -14.71 -8.25
CA CYS A 50 8.47 -13.77 -9.36
C CYS A 50 7.24 -13.85 -10.27
N TYR A 51 6.89 -12.70 -10.84
CA TYR A 51 5.68 -12.47 -11.63
C TYR A 51 6.06 -11.76 -12.94
N ASP A 52 6.88 -12.43 -13.74
CA ASP A 52 7.29 -11.97 -15.08
C ASP A 52 7.82 -10.51 -15.06
N GLU A 53 7.28 -9.65 -15.93
CA GLU A 53 7.63 -8.23 -16.06
C GLU A 53 7.36 -7.38 -14.80
N LEU A 54 6.57 -7.88 -13.85
CA LEU A 54 6.28 -7.16 -12.61
C LEU A 54 7.45 -7.27 -11.62
N GLY A 55 8.30 -8.28 -11.74
CA GLY A 55 9.39 -8.57 -10.80
C GLY A 55 8.99 -9.55 -9.70
N CYS A 56 9.69 -9.51 -8.56
CA CYS A 56 9.57 -10.51 -7.51
C CYS A 56 9.07 -9.94 -6.18
N LEU A 57 8.32 -10.76 -5.46
CA LEU A 57 7.89 -10.50 -4.08
C LEU A 57 8.59 -11.48 -3.15
N ASN A 58 9.12 -10.93 -2.06
CA ASN A 58 9.74 -11.71 -1.01
C ASN A 58 8.85 -11.65 0.23
N ILE A 59 8.65 -12.80 0.87
CA ILE A 59 8.02 -12.87 2.18
C ILE A 59 9.12 -12.63 3.21
N THR A 60 9.11 -11.42 3.76
CA THR A 60 10.04 -10.96 4.80
C THR A 60 9.28 -10.73 6.09
N ARG A 61 10.00 -10.60 7.21
CA ARG A 61 9.42 -10.23 8.51
C ARG A 61 8.66 -8.90 8.47
N THR A 62 9.03 -7.98 7.58
CA THR A 62 8.29 -6.71 7.37
C THR A 62 6.87 -6.92 6.88
N TRP A 63 6.57 -8.09 6.29
CA TRP A 63 5.24 -8.55 5.89
C TRP A 63 4.57 -9.47 6.92
N TYR A 64 5.10 -9.57 8.13
CA TYR A 64 4.52 -10.29 9.26
C TYR A 64 4.30 -9.34 10.44
N HIS A 65 3.26 -9.57 11.24
CA HIS A 65 3.11 -8.95 12.54
C HIS A 65 2.32 -9.88 13.43
N LEU A 66 2.86 -10.26 14.59
CA LEU A 66 2.28 -11.30 15.46
C LEU A 66 0.78 -11.10 15.73
N ILE A 67 0.38 -9.85 16.02
CA ILE A 67 -1.02 -9.51 16.34
C ILE A 67 -1.81 -9.10 15.08
N ASN A 68 -1.33 -8.11 14.33
CA ASN A 68 -2.08 -7.47 13.25
C ASN A 68 -2.05 -8.23 11.91
N ARG A 69 -1.06 -9.10 11.68
CA ARG A 69 -0.89 -9.87 10.44
C ARG A 69 -0.11 -11.16 10.71
N PRO A 70 -0.73 -12.12 11.43
CA PRO A 70 -0.08 -13.36 11.84
C PRO A 70 0.16 -14.33 10.68
N PHE A 71 -0.51 -14.12 9.53
CA PHE A 71 -0.34 -14.94 8.34
C PHE A 71 0.26 -14.10 7.22
N ASN A 72 1.47 -14.46 6.79
CA ASN A 72 2.15 -13.86 5.66
C ASN A 72 2.19 -14.89 4.53
N VAL A 73 1.16 -14.88 3.69
CA VAL A 73 1.01 -15.80 2.54
C VAL A 73 1.36 -15.08 1.26
N PHE A 74 1.75 -15.80 0.19
CA PHE A 74 1.95 -15.17 -1.11
C PHE A 74 0.61 -14.74 -1.75
N PRO A 75 0.63 -13.73 -2.64
CA PRO A 75 -0.48 -13.50 -3.56
C PRO A 75 -0.84 -14.78 -4.33
N LEU A 76 -2.11 -14.86 -4.73
CA LEU A 76 -2.55 -15.85 -5.71
C LEU A 76 -1.91 -15.56 -7.08
N PRO A 77 -1.86 -16.57 -7.98
CA PRO A 77 -1.35 -16.37 -9.34
C PRO A 77 -2.06 -15.23 -10.08
N ARG A 78 -1.34 -14.54 -10.98
CA ARG A 78 -1.89 -13.43 -11.81
C ARG A 78 -3.16 -13.83 -12.54
N SER A 79 -3.21 -15.05 -13.07
CA SER A 79 -4.38 -15.59 -13.79
C SER A 79 -5.62 -15.75 -12.90
N VAL A 80 -5.44 -15.93 -11.59
CA VAL A 80 -6.54 -16.09 -10.63
C VAL A 80 -7.04 -14.72 -10.15
N ILE A 81 -6.13 -13.81 -9.82
CA ILE A 81 -6.50 -12.44 -9.45
C ILE A 81 -7.14 -11.71 -10.64
N ASN A 82 -6.57 -11.93 -11.83
CA ASN A 82 -7.02 -11.42 -13.12
C ASN A 82 -7.30 -9.91 -13.08
N THR A 83 -6.29 -9.12 -12.71
CA THR A 83 -6.40 -7.66 -12.66
C THR A 83 -6.71 -7.10 -14.04
N ARG A 84 -7.80 -6.33 -14.18
CA ARG A 84 -8.23 -5.68 -15.42
C ARG A 84 -8.32 -4.17 -15.23
N PHE A 85 -7.92 -3.43 -16.26
CA PHE A 85 -7.97 -1.97 -16.28
C PHE A 85 -9.03 -1.53 -17.28
N ILE A 86 -10.11 -0.93 -16.79
CA ILE A 86 -11.25 -0.55 -17.62
C ILE A 86 -11.27 0.98 -17.72
N LEU A 87 -10.97 1.48 -18.91
CA LEU A 87 -10.91 2.90 -19.21
C LEU A 87 -12.30 3.45 -19.58
N TYR A 88 -12.64 4.55 -18.93
CA TYR A 88 -13.77 5.40 -19.26
C TYR A 88 -13.30 6.83 -19.50
N THR A 89 -13.89 7.46 -20.50
CA THR A 89 -13.69 8.87 -20.82
C THR A 89 -15.03 9.48 -21.19
N ARG A 90 -15.08 10.79 -21.45
CA ARG A 90 -16.29 11.44 -21.98
C ARG A 90 -16.73 10.89 -23.35
N LEU A 91 -15.83 10.27 -24.11
CA LEU A 91 -16.14 9.63 -25.39
C LEU A 91 -16.82 8.26 -25.22
N ASN A 92 -16.63 7.62 -24.05
CA ASN A 92 -17.17 6.30 -23.73
C ASN A 92 -17.57 6.22 -22.24
N PRO A 93 -18.55 7.02 -21.78
CA PRO A 93 -18.85 7.14 -20.36
C PRO A 93 -19.49 5.87 -19.78
N SER A 94 -20.23 5.12 -20.59
CA SER A 94 -20.95 3.91 -20.18
C SER A 94 -20.28 2.61 -20.65
N ASP A 95 -19.57 2.65 -21.77
CA ASP A 95 -18.94 1.48 -22.40
C ASP A 95 -17.43 1.48 -22.16
N GLY A 96 -17.01 0.71 -21.15
CA GLY A 96 -15.62 0.70 -20.70
C GLY A 96 -14.69 -0.04 -21.66
N GLN A 97 -13.56 0.57 -21.99
CA GLN A 97 -12.55 -0.05 -22.85
C GLN A 97 -11.49 -0.76 -22.01
N LEU A 98 -11.28 -2.04 -22.25
CA LEU A 98 -10.21 -2.78 -21.58
C LEU A 98 -8.85 -2.34 -22.11
N ILE A 99 -8.00 -1.83 -21.23
CA ILE A 99 -6.63 -1.43 -21.56
C ILE A 99 -5.61 -2.36 -20.90
N ARG A 100 -4.48 -2.54 -21.57
CA ARG A 100 -3.32 -3.30 -21.09
C ARG A 100 -2.05 -2.50 -21.35
N ALA A 101 -0.97 -2.85 -20.64
CA ALA A 101 0.36 -2.28 -20.82
C ALA A 101 1.01 -2.78 -22.14
N ASN A 102 0.40 -2.43 -23.28
CA ASN A 102 0.95 -2.63 -24.60
C ASN A 102 0.45 -1.52 -25.55
N ASN A 103 1.27 -1.14 -26.55
CA ASN A 103 0.95 -0.04 -27.48
C ASN A 103 -0.38 -0.26 -28.21
N GLN A 104 -0.63 -1.46 -28.73
CA GLN A 104 -1.84 -1.76 -29.49
C GLN A 104 -3.11 -1.48 -28.67
N SER A 105 -3.12 -1.84 -27.39
CA SER A 105 -4.26 -1.64 -26.50
C SER A 105 -4.44 -0.17 -26.12
N ILE A 106 -3.34 0.57 -25.94
CA ILE A 106 -3.37 1.98 -25.56
C ILE A 106 -3.80 2.84 -26.75
N GLU A 107 -3.19 2.66 -27.92
CA GLU A 107 -3.45 3.43 -29.14
C GLU A 107 -4.87 3.25 -29.68
N ARG A 108 -5.48 2.07 -29.47
CA ARG A 108 -6.86 1.79 -29.87
C ARG A 108 -7.91 2.28 -28.88
N SER A 109 -7.48 2.74 -27.70
CA SER A 109 -8.36 3.23 -26.66
C SER A 109 -8.52 4.75 -26.74
N ASN A 110 -9.50 5.28 -25.99
CA ASN A 110 -9.71 6.71 -25.84
C ASN A 110 -8.74 7.36 -24.82
N LEU A 111 -7.66 6.67 -24.42
CA LEU A 111 -6.74 7.17 -23.40
C LEU A 111 -6.01 8.41 -23.92
N ASP A 112 -6.23 9.56 -23.27
CA ASP A 112 -5.49 10.78 -23.59
C ASP A 112 -4.41 11.03 -22.55
N ILE A 113 -3.15 10.81 -22.91
CA ILE A 113 -1.97 10.97 -22.04
C ILE A 113 -1.76 12.44 -21.61
N LYS A 114 -2.40 13.40 -22.29
CA LYS A 114 -2.37 14.83 -21.91
C LYS A 114 -3.36 15.15 -20.80
N LYS A 115 -4.40 14.33 -20.61
CA LYS A 115 -5.42 14.51 -19.56
C LYS A 115 -4.97 13.89 -18.25
N LYS A 116 -5.51 14.41 -17.13
CA LYS A 116 -5.32 13.78 -15.83
C LYS A 116 -6.02 12.41 -15.82
N THR A 117 -5.40 11.44 -15.17
CA THR A 117 -5.95 10.10 -15.00
C THR A 117 -6.35 9.87 -13.54
N LYS A 118 -7.53 9.30 -13.32
CA LYS A 118 -8.09 8.96 -12.01
C LYS A 118 -8.30 7.45 -11.95
N PHE A 119 -7.69 6.78 -10.99
CA PHE A 119 -7.90 5.35 -10.76
C PHE A 119 -8.99 5.16 -9.69
N ILE A 120 -9.93 4.27 -9.95
CA ILE A 120 -10.91 3.79 -8.97
C ILE A 120 -10.60 2.32 -8.73
N ILE A 121 -10.25 1.97 -7.50
CA ILE A 121 -9.83 0.61 -7.13
C ILE A 121 -10.82 0.13 -6.06
N HIS A 122 -11.55 -0.94 -6.36
CA HIS A 122 -12.54 -1.46 -5.41
C HIS A 122 -11.91 -2.21 -4.24
N GLY A 123 -12.70 -2.53 -3.22
CA GLY A 123 -12.21 -3.10 -1.96
C GLY A 123 -12.32 -4.62 -1.82
N PHE A 124 -12.31 -5.07 -0.56
CA PHE A 124 -12.52 -6.44 -0.13
C PHE A 124 -14.00 -6.85 -0.31
N ILE A 125 -14.24 -8.06 -0.84
CA ILE A 125 -15.59 -8.54 -1.19
C ILE A 125 -16.33 -7.50 -2.05
N ASP A 126 -15.64 -6.95 -3.04
CA ASP A 126 -16.16 -5.88 -3.89
C ASP A 126 -15.81 -6.17 -5.35
N THR A 127 -16.48 -5.48 -6.27
CA THR A 127 -16.34 -5.69 -7.71
C THR A 127 -16.38 -4.36 -8.45
N PRO A 128 -15.93 -4.28 -9.72
CA PRO A 128 -16.08 -3.07 -10.53
C PRO A 128 -17.54 -2.70 -10.83
N LEU A 129 -18.50 -3.58 -10.54
CA LEU A 129 -19.93 -3.38 -10.81
C LEU A 129 -20.68 -2.73 -9.64
N SER A 130 -20.01 -2.53 -8.51
CA SER A 130 -20.64 -1.92 -7.34
C SER A 130 -21.08 -0.49 -7.62
N ASN A 131 -22.25 -0.12 -7.11
CA ASN A 131 -22.89 1.17 -7.40
C ASN A 131 -21.95 2.36 -7.12
N TRP A 132 -21.21 2.33 -6.01
CA TRP A 132 -20.29 3.41 -5.66
C TRP A 132 -19.17 3.61 -6.71
N VAL A 133 -18.69 2.54 -7.34
CA VAL A 133 -17.67 2.61 -8.41
C VAL A 133 -18.26 3.32 -9.63
N LYS A 134 -19.49 2.92 -10.00
CA LYS A 134 -20.23 3.50 -11.11
C LYS A 134 -20.55 4.98 -10.86
N ASP A 135 -21.11 5.29 -9.70
CA ASP A 135 -21.51 6.65 -9.33
C ASP A 135 -20.28 7.57 -9.26
N MET A 136 -19.18 7.12 -8.66
CA MET A 136 -17.93 7.90 -8.61
C MET A 136 -17.36 8.14 -10.01
N ARG A 137 -17.33 7.12 -10.87
CA ARG A 137 -16.89 7.26 -12.26
C ARG A 137 -17.76 8.30 -13.00
N ASP A 138 -19.07 8.17 -12.91
CA ASP A 138 -20.02 9.03 -13.61
C ASP A 138 -19.88 10.49 -13.16
N GLU A 139 -19.77 10.73 -11.85
CA GLU A 139 -19.57 12.08 -11.32
C GLU A 139 -18.20 12.67 -11.70
N LEU A 140 -17.13 11.86 -11.72
CA LEU A 140 -15.82 12.32 -12.19
C LEU A 140 -15.85 12.74 -13.67
N LEU A 141 -16.51 11.97 -14.53
CA LEU A 141 -16.60 12.26 -15.97
C LEU A 141 -17.50 13.47 -16.27
N LYS A 142 -18.56 13.67 -15.48
CA LYS A 142 -19.40 14.87 -15.54
C LYS A 142 -18.60 16.11 -15.12
N ALA A 143 -17.94 16.05 -13.97
CA ALA A 143 -17.27 17.20 -13.39
C ALA A 143 -15.97 17.58 -14.12
N LEU A 144 -15.22 16.62 -14.67
CA LEU A 144 -13.88 16.84 -15.20
C LEU A 144 -13.68 16.19 -16.57
N ASP A 145 -12.81 16.77 -17.40
CA ASP A 145 -12.32 16.11 -18.62
C ASP A 145 -11.06 15.29 -18.31
N VAL A 146 -11.27 14.04 -17.89
CA VAL A 146 -10.22 13.14 -17.37
C VAL A 146 -10.37 11.73 -17.93
N ASN A 147 -9.28 10.96 -17.87
CA ASN A 147 -9.34 9.51 -18.00
C ASN A 147 -9.73 8.92 -16.65
N VAL A 148 -10.75 8.08 -16.60
CA VAL A 148 -11.10 7.31 -15.40
C VAL A 148 -10.80 5.84 -15.67
N ILE A 149 -9.93 5.24 -14.88
CA ILE A 149 -9.57 3.81 -14.98
C ILE A 149 -10.11 3.09 -13.76
N VAL A 150 -11.09 2.21 -13.98
CA VAL A 150 -11.56 1.28 -12.94
C VAL A 150 -10.64 0.06 -12.94
N VAL A 151 -10.07 -0.25 -11.78
CA VAL A 151 -9.23 -1.43 -11.57
C VAL A 151 -10.09 -2.54 -10.98
N ASP A 152 -10.36 -3.54 -11.82
CA ASP A 152 -11.05 -4.75 -11.42
C ASP A 152 -10.03 -5.80 -10.98
N TRP A 153 -10.12 -6.21 -9.72
CA TRP A 153 -9.34 -7.30 -9.14
C TRP A 153 -10.26 -8.24 -8.35
N ALA A 154 -11.52 -8.38 -8.78
CA ALA A 154 -12.54 -9.15 -8.08
C ALA A 154 -12.08 -10.58 -7.75
N GLY A 155 -11.38 -11.25 -8.67
CA GLY A 155 -10.82 -12.59 -8.47
C GLY A 155 -9.85 -12.70 -7.28
N GLY A 156 -9.15 -11.62 -6.94
CA GLY A 156 -8.27 -11.52 -5.77
C GLY A 156 -8.93 -10.96 -4.51
N SER A 157 -10.11 -10.36 -4.61
CA SER A 157 -10.77 -9.62 -3.52
C SER A 157 -11.79 -10.43 -2.71
N LEU A 158 -12.36 -11.47 -3.32
CA LEU A 158 -13.39 -12.35 -2.74
C LEU A 158 -12.88 -13.47 -1.80
N PRO A 159 -11.62 -13.96 -1.88
CA PRO A 159 -11.09 -14.95 -0.93
C PRO A 159 -11.05 -14.46 0.52
N LEU A 160 -10.55 -15.29 1.45
CA LEU A 160 -10.35 -14.89 2.85
C LEU A 160 -9.54 -13.60 2.99
N TYR A 161 -9.86 -12.78 4.00
CA TYR A 161 -9.26 -11.45 4.20
C TYR A 161 -7.73 -11.46 4.21
N THR A 162 -7.11 -12.49 4.80
CA THR A 162 -5.65 -12.66 4.82
C THR A 162 -5.08 -12.81 3.41
N GLN A 163 -5.72 -13.61 2.57
CA GLN A 163 -5.34 -13.79 1.17
C GLN A 163 -5.64 -12.55 0.33
N ALA A 164 -6.80 -11.91 0.52
CA ALA A 164 -7.14 -10.67 -0.19
C ALA A 164 -6.13 -9.55 0.12
N THR A 165 -5.75 -9.40 1.39
CA THR A 165 -4.68 -8.49 1.81
C THR A 165 -3.36 -8.83 1.13
N ALA A 166 -2.97 -10.12 1.10
CA ALA A 166 -1.76 -10.54 0.38
C ALA A 166 -1.81 -10.20 -1.13
N ASN A 167 -2.96 -10.41 -1.77
CA ASN A 167 -3.21 -10.16 -3.19
C ASN A 167 -3.03 -8.69 -3.59
N THR A 168 -3.32 -7.74 -2.68
CA THR A 168 -3.11 -6.31 -2.95
C THR A 168 -1.69 -5.95 -3.37
N ARG A 169 -0.68 -6.72 -2.92
CA ARG A 169 0.71 -6.53 -3.34
C ARG A 169 0.87 -6.74 -4.85
N LEU A 170 0.28 -7.81 -5.40
CA LEU A 170 0.36 -8.09 -6.83
C LEU A 170 -0.47 -7.08 -7.63
N VAL A 171 -1.66 -6.72 -7.15
CA VAL A 171 -2.50 -5.68 -7.79
C VAL A 171 -1.76 -4.34 -7.84
N GLY A 172 -1.06 -3.96 -6.77
CA GLY A 172 -0.23 -2.76 -6.74
C GLY A 172 0.90 -2.78 -7.77
N MET A 173 1.56 -3.94 -7.95
CA MET A 173 2.58 -4.12 -8.99
C MET A 173 2.00 -3.99 -10.39
N GLU A 174 0.83 -4.57 -10.67
CA GLU A 174 0.12 -4.43 -11.96
C GLU A 174 -0.21 -2.96 -12.26
N ILE A 175 -0.73 -2.22 -11.27
CA ILE A 175 -1.04 -0.79 -11.42
C ILE A 175 0.23 0.00 -11.72
N ALA A 176 1.30 -0.24 -10.95
CA ALA A 176 2.58 0.43 -11.15
C ALA A 176 3.16 0.13 -12.54
N TYR A 177 3.05 -1.12 -13.00
CA TYR A 177 3.49 -1.52 -14.33
C TYR A 177 2.75 -0.78 -15.43
N LEU A 178 1.42 -0.67 -15.36
CA LEU A 178 0.64 0.11 -16.32
C LEU A 178 1.03 1.60 -16.31
N ILE A 179 1.17 2.20 -15.13
CA ILE A 179 1.56 3.61 -14.99
C ILE A 179 2.94 3.84 -15.63
N ASN A 180 3.92 2.99 -15.31
CA ASN A 180 5.25 3.08 -15.87
C ASN A 180 5.23 2.93 -17.40
N TYR A 181 4.44 2.00 -17.93
CA TYR A 181 4.29 1.82 -19.37
C TYR A 181 3.78 3.11 -20.03
N VAL A 182 2.68 3.67 -19.55
CA VAL A 182 2.07 4.90 -20.09
C VAL A 182 3.01 6.12 -19.97
N VAL A 183 3.72 6.25 -18.84
CA VAL A 183 4.67 7.35 -18.60
C VAL A 183 5.92 7.23 -19.47
N VAL A 184 6.43 6.02 -19.69
CA VAL A 184 7.61 5.79 -20.54
C VAL A 184 7.25 6.01 -22.01
N SER A 185 6.08 5.55 -22.48
CA SER A 185 5.61 5.84 -23.84
C SER A 185 5.60 7.34 -24.12
N LYS A 186 5.15 8.16 -23.16
CA LYS A 186 5.17 9.63 -23.25
C LYS A 186 6.58 10.22 -23.50
N LYS A 187 7.64 9.59 -22.98
CA LYS A 187 9.03 10.06 -23.19
C LYS A 187 9.59 9.66 -24.55
N GLY A 188 9.06 8.60 -25.17
CA GLY A 188 9.43 8.16 -26.51
C GLY A 188 8.94 9.12 -27.61
N ASP A 189 7.79 9.75 -27.39
CA ASP A 189 7.13 10.65 -28.36
C ASP A 189 7.60 12.12 -28.29
N ILE A 190 8.51 12.47 -27.37
CA ILE A 190 9.11 13.80 -27.22
C ILE A 190 10.56 13.81 -27.76
N LYS A 191 10.80 13.09 -28.85
CA LYS A 191 12.06 13.15 -29.60
C LYS A 191 11.84 13.73 -30.99
#